data_AF-N1WEP2-F1
#
_entry.id   AF-N1WEP2-F1
#
_cell.length_a   1.000
_cell.length_b   1.000
_cell.length_c   1.000
_cell.angle_alpha   90.00
_cell.angle_beta   90.00
_cell.angle_gamma   90.00
#
_symmetry.space_group_name_H-M   'P 1'
#
loop_
_entity.id
_entity.type
_entity.pdbx_description
1 polymer ?
#
loop_
_entity_poly.entity_id
_entity_poly.type
_entity_poly.pdbx_seq_one_letter_code
_entity_poly.pdbx_strand_id
1 'polypeptide(L)'
;MIPNNSIVRFSYIILILGFALSNCAKKKVKPLEPPMRFYFYNSKSELEILQDTKLPGKMIGKLNAKDNVEVTAVIEVTEKDSTLSYFEVLCPERLKSACDDGKAYFQSKFRLHSDSIVYTVNEGHAVFPDITVGTIIAKSDFDTLNSLRDWLRSPDKIKSIDLTKVNYNLLNTALGIEFQKVDDRLKVINELLLLPSLMTNPNPKDPRMQAIAKRYIGLKEKSNGITLASNSSAEIFDHLKEQQDKILTQLFVEYPVRADSYKGLVSQFNKYKSHYLVTEKLFQLISKNGAYSAKGLPFQYFSYSESSQSAMDIVKKFQPNLDSTAIVANGKLVFKENDGVFFEITQMDVSGNAGSDESLEVISISAEESGKSIGFRIKLASGELILTPLAPTDLLLTSGQGFKEFLATIPKDYKEILKTNPYEKALVLIAAKFGEGGYDETIGEMQYRLYTTDRYWLIYEVVRSHPNIKRDKESSGSFVTNHGSAEDGSCYEDFQWRQPKGEFYVSGIYSGCQGEGGSGPNRSEELCFSESSGDLLLITFSAKDLRSDKPKVDLLLENNGSLCQYINRLVFDSKRFKGESSGE
;
A
#
# COMPACT_ATOMS: atom_id res chain seq x y z
N MET A 1 -64.52 -45.52 30.52
CA MET A 1 -64.35 -44.61 29.36
C MET A 1 -64.34 -43.18 29.87
N ILE A 2 -63.17 -42.59 30.02
CA ILE A 2 -62.97 -41.17 30.38
C ILE A 2 -62.47 -40.49 29.10
N PRO A 3 -63.07 -39.37 28.63
CA PRO A 3 -62.81 -38.88 27.29
C PRO A 3 -61.49 -38.11 27.20
N ASN A 4 -60.77 -38.42 26.12
CA ASN A 4 -59.41 -38.02 25.79
C ASN A 4 -59.28 -36.56 25.30
N ASN A 5 -60.09 -35.64 25.81
CA ASN A 5 -60.24 -34.27 25.25
C ASN A 5 -59.43 -33.17 25.96
N SER A 6 -58.80 -33.43 27.10
CA SER A 6 -58.01 -32.41 27.82
C SER A 6 -56.56 -32.28 27.35
N ILE A 7 -55.98 -33.34 26.76
CA ILE A 7 -54.57 -33.32 26.34
C ILE A 7 -54.38 -32.51 25.04
N VAL A 8 -55.35 -32.59 24.11
CA VAL A 8 -55.28 -31.88 22.82
C VAL A 8 -55.39 -30.36 22.96
N ARG A 9 -56.12 -29.86 23.98
CA ARG A 9 -56.25 -28.41 24.23
C ARG A 9 -55.04 -27.81 24.93
N PHE A 10 -54.31 -28.58 25.73
CA PHE A 10 -53.08 -28.12 26.38
C PHE A 10 -51.90 -28.06 25.40
N SER A 11 -51.84 -29.01 24.44
CA SER A 11 -50.80 -29.03 23.41
C SER A 11 -50.93 -27.89 22.38
N TYR A 12 -52.14 -27.42 22.08
CA TYR A 12 -52.34 -26.29 21.16
C TYR A 12 -51.96 -24.93 21.77
N ILE A 13 -52.14 -24.75 23.08
CA ILE A 13 -51.74 -23.51 23.78
C ILE A 13 -50.20 -23.44 23.88
N ILE A 14 -49.52 -24.58 24.09
CA ILE A 14 -48.06 -24.66 24.10
C ILE A 14 -47.47 -24.42 22.69
N LEU A 15 -48.14 -24.87 21.62
CA LEU A 15 -47.71 -24.61 20.25
C LEU A 15 -47.87 -23.12 19.87
N ILE A 16 -48.95 -22.47 20.30
CA ILE A 16 -49.17 -21.02 20.06
C ILE A 16 -48.21 -20.16 20.90
N LEU A 17 -47.86 -20.57 22.13
CA LEU A 17 -46.79 -19.92 22.90
C LEU A 17 -45.38 -20.18 22.32
N GLY A 18 -45.15 -21.34 21.68
CA GLY A 18 -43.88 -21.66 21.01
C GLY A 18 -43.63 -20.83 19.74
N PHE A 19 -44.68 -20.47 19.01
CA PHE A 19 -44.58 -19.55 17.85
C PHE A 19 -44.48 -18.06 18.25
N ALA A 20 -44.88 -17.69 19.47
CA ALA A 20 -44.70 -16.31 19.96
C ALA A 20 -43.25 -16.00 20.41
N LEU A 21 -42.42 -17.03 20.63
CA LEU A 21 -41.02 -16.88 21.08
C LEU A 21 -39.98 -16.92 19.95
N SER A 22 -40.38 -17.11 18.69
CA SER A 22 -39.45 -17.32 17.56
C SER A 22 -39.08 -16.06 16.76
N ASN A 23 -39.57 -14.87 17.12
CA ASN A 23 -39.21 -13.59 16.47
C ASN A 23 -38.80 -12.49 17.47
N CYS A 24 -38.29 -12.85 18.65
CA CYS A 24 -37.73 -11.86 19.56
C CYS A 24 -36.38 -11.35 19.04
N ALA A 25 -36.39 -10.21 18.35
CA ALA A 25 -35.17 -9.46 18.06
C ALA A 25 -34.46 -9.12 19.37
N LYS A 26 -33.20 -9.55 19.53
CA LYS A 26 -32.41 -9.24 20.72
C LYS A 26 -31.90 -7.81 20.58
N LYS A 27 -32.41 -6.91 21.44
CA LYS A 27 -32.01 -5.50 21.48
C LYS A 27 -31.03 -5.27 22.63
N LYS A 28 -29.82 -4.80 22.32
CA LYS A 28 -28.84 -4.33 23.32
C LYS A 28 -28.74 -2.81 23.20
N VAL A 29 -29.04 -2.10 24.27
CA VAL A 29 -28.95 -0.63 24.34
C VAL A 29 -27.77 -0.28 25.24
N LYS A 30 -26.88 0.56 24.74
CA LYS A 30 -25.75 1.10 25.49
C LYS A 30 -25.87 2.63 25.53
N PRO A 31 -26.23 3.22 26.67
CA PRO A 31 -26.23 4.67 26.84
C PRO A 31 -24.83 5.24 26.63
N LEU A 32 -24.77 6.45 26.07
CA LEU A 32 -23.56 7.26 25.94
C LEU A 32 -23.60 8.32 27.03
N GLU A 33 -22.75 8.15 28.04
CA GLU A 33 -22.65 9.06 29.18
C GLU A 33 -21.21 9.60 29.28
N PRO A 34 -20.98 10.90 29.00
CA PRO A 34 -21.96 11.91 28.59
C PRO A 34 -22.49 11.71 27.14
N PRO A 35 -23.65 12.31 26.79
CA PRO A 35 -24.15 12.30 25.42
C PRO A 35 -23.14 12.89 24.43
N MET A 36 -23.11 12.31 23.23
CA MET A 36 -22.20 12.67 22.15
C MET A 36 -22.91 13.57 21.14
N ARG A 37 -22.18 14.09 20.15
CA ARG A 37 -22.74 14.96 19.12
C ARG A 37 -22.48 14.41 17.74
N PHE A 38 -23.50 14.43 16.88
CA PHE A 38 -23.33 14.15 15.47
C PHE A 38 -22.82 15.41 14.75
N TYR A 39 -21.73 15.23 14.03
CA TYR A 39 -21.00 16.24 13.30
C TYR A 39 -21.19 16.07 11.80
N PHE A 40 -21.90 17.01 11.17
CA PHE A 40 -22.10 17.02 9.72
C PHE A 40 -20.89 17.60 9.01
N TYR A 41 -20.40 16.93 7.97
CA TYR A 41 -19.22 17.40 7.23
C TYR A 41 -19.47 18.70 6.47
N ASN A 42 -20.70 18.90 5.98
CA ASN A 42 -21.12 20.12 5.34
C ASN A 42 -22.54 20.51 5.78
N SER A 43 -22.90 21.79 5.60
CA SER A 43 -24.19 22.33 6.06
C SER A 43 -25.41 21.86 5.26
N LYS A 44 -25.19 21.21 4.12
CA LYS A 44 -26.23 20.67 3.24
C LYS A 44 -26.47 19.16 3.44
N SER A 45 -25.58 18.48 4.19
CA SER A 45 -25.73 17.06 4.49
C SER A 45 -27.01 16.82 5.28
N GLU A 46 -27.72 15.77 4.89
CA GLU A 46 -28.94 15.33 5.54
C GLU A 46 -28.78 13.91 6.08
N LEU A 47 -29.26 13.67 7.30
CA LEU A 47 -29.27 12.38 7.97
C LEU A 47 -30.71 11.92 8.15
N GLU A 48 -31.07 10.79 7.55
CA GLU A 48 -32.41 10.22 7.68
C GLU A 48 -32.62 9.66 9.09
N ILE A 49 -33.80 9.94 9.67
CA ILE A 49 -34.18 9.45 10.99
C ILE A 49 -35.49 8.67 10.97
N LEU A 50 -35.56 7.71 11.87
CA LEU A 50 -36.57 6.69 12.02
C LEU A 50 -37.30 6.86 13.36
N GLN A 51 -38.58 6.50 13.38
CA GLN A 51 -39.43 6.51 14.57
C GLN A 51 -38.98 5.47 15.61
N ASP A 52 -38.61 4.27 15.14
CA ASP A 52 -38.18 3.16 15.97
C ASP A 52 -37.06 2.35 15.29
N THR A 53 -36.57 1.34 16.01
CA THR A 53 -35.51 0.43 15.53
C THR A 53 -36.08 -0.88 14.96
N LYS A 54 -37.36 -0.92 14.56
CA LYS A 54 -37.96 -2.10 13.94
C LYS A 54 -37.54 -2.21 12.48
N LEU A 55 -37.63 -3.41 11.92
CA LEU A 55 -37.35 -3.68 10.51
C LEU A 55 -38.64 -4.03 9.75
N PRO A 56 -38.99 -3.30 8.67
CA PRO A 56 -38.38 -2.06 8.19
C PRO A 56 -38.74 -0.86 9.09
N GLY A 57 -37.79 0.04 9.34
CA GLY A 57 -38.00 1.21 10.19
C GLY A 57 -38.82 2.29 9.47
N LYS A 58 -39.69 2.99 10.21
CA LYS A 58 -40.50 4.08 9.65
C LYS A 58 -39.73 5.40 9.66
N MET A 59 -39.40 5.95 8.48
CA MET A 59 -38.80 7.28 8.35
C MET A 59 -39.78 8.37 8.83
N ILE A 60 -39.28 9.27 9.68
CA ILE A 60 -40.05 10.41 10.21
C ILE A 60 -39.52 11.76 9.75
N GLY A 61 -38.32 11.78 9.16
CA GLY A 61 -37.74 12.98 8.57
C GLY A 61 -36.24 12.86 8.34
N LYS A 62 -35.62 14.01 8.12
CA LYS A 62 -34.17 14.15 7.96
C LYS A 62 -33.65 15.24 8.87
N LEU A 63 -32.42 15.12 9.38
CA LEU A 63 -31.67 16.07 10.19
C LEU A 63 -30.53 16.72 9.40
N ASN A 64 -30.12 17.93 9.76
CA ASN A 64 -28.95 18.62 9.19
C ASN A 64 -28.13 19.33 10.28
N ALA A 65 -27.05 20.00 9.86
CA ALA A 65 -26.13 20.69 10.76
C ALA A 65 -26.79 21.72 11.72
N LYS A 66 -27.94 22.30 11.37
CA LYS A 66 -28.65 23.28 12.20
C LYS A 66 -29.41 22.64 13.36
N ASP A 67 -29.70 21.34 13.30
CA ASP A 67 -30.51 20.64 14.30
C ASP A 67 -29.73 20.28 15.57
N ASN A 68 -28.41 20.50 15.62
CA ASN A 68 -27.56 20.21 16.79
C ASN A 68 -27.82 18.83 17.41
N VAL A 69 -27.61 17.79 16.60
CA VAL A 69 -28.04 16.43 16.91
C VAL A 69 -27.19 15.82 18.04
N GLU A 70 -27.85 15.59 19.18
CA GLU A 70 -27.26 14.93 20.35
C GLU A 70 -27.56 13.42 20.31
N VAL A 71 -26.51 12.61 20.41
CA VAL A 71 -26.56 11.15 20.35
C VAL A 71 -26.47 10.60 21.77
N THR A 72 -27.52 9.91 22.22
CA THR A 72 -27.70 9.50 23.62
C THR A 72 -27.44 8.02 23.86
N ALA A 73 -27.55 7.17 22.83
CA ALA A 73 -27.30 5.74 22.97
C ALA A 73 -26.91 5.09 21.64
N VAL A 74 -26.23 3.95 21.75
CA VAL A 74 -26.05 2.98 20.65
C VAL A 74 -26.96 1.81 20.90
N ILE A 75 -27.61 1.32 19.85
CA ILE A 75 -28.55 0.22 19.90
C ILE A 75 -28.12 -0.84 18.90
N GLU A 76 -27.80 -2.03 19.37
CA GLU A 76 -27.65 -3.21 18.52
C GLU A 76 -28.97 -3.96 18.48
N VAL A 77 -29.47 -4.22 17.28
CA VAL A 77 -30.65 -5.06 17.04
C VAL A 77 -30.19 -6.29 16.28
N THR A 78 -30.32 -7.47 16.91
CA THR A 78 -30.06 -8.75 16.27
C THR A 78 -31.37 -9.42 15.91
N GLU A 79 -31.61 -9.59 14.61
CA GLU A 79 -32.74 -10.34 14.07
C GLU A 79 -32.21 -11.46 13.16
N LYS A 80 -32.56 -12.71 13.51
CA LYS A 80 -32.00 -13.92 12.90
C LYS A 80 -30.46 -13.89 12.96
N ASP A 81 -29.78 -13.94 11.82
CA ASP A 81 -28.32 -13.95 11.70
C ASP A 81 -27.70 -12.56 11.42
N SER A 82 -28.51 -11.50 11.47
CA SER A 82 -28.07 -10.13 11.17
C SER A 82 -28.11 -9.24 12.41
N THR A 83 -27.00 -8.53 12.67
CA THR A 83 -26.93 -7.48 13.70
C THR A 83 -26.78 -6.13 13.03
N LEU A 84 -27.71 -5.22 13.30
CA LEU A 84 -27.66 -3.83 12.85
C LEU A 84 -27.40 -2.90 14.02
N SER A 85 -26.70 -1.80 13.75
CA SER A 85 -26.40 -0.77 14.73
C SER A 85 -27.21 0.49 14.42
N TYR A 86 -27.94 0.98 15.41
CA TYR A 86 -28.67 2.24 15.39
C TYR A 86 -28.10 3.18 16.44
N PHE A 87 -28.28 4.47 16.22
CA PHE A 87 -27.95 5.51 17.17
C PHE A 87 -29.24 6.22 17.59
N GLU A 88 -29.46 6.31 18.90
CA GLU A 88 -30.54 7.09 19.48
C GLU A 88 -30.12 8.55 19.54
N VAL A 89 -31.01 9.44 19.09
CA VAL A 89 -30.83 10.89 19.16
C VAL A 89 -32.00 11.57 19.82
N LEU A 90 -31.73 12.72 20.44
CA LEU A 90 -32.80 13.63 20.85
C LEU A 90 -33.51 14.17 19.61
N CYS A 91 -34.83 14.04 19.59
CA CYS A 91 -35.62 14.52 18.48
C CYS A 91 -35.57 16.05 18.42
N PRO A 92 -35.23 16.66 17.27
CA PRO A 92 -35.23 18.12 17.16
C PRO A 92 -36.66 18.66 17.31
N GLU A 93 -36.77 19.88 17.83
CA GLU A 93 -38.09 20.51 18.09
C GLU A 93 -39.01 20.50 16.87
N ARG A 94 -38.48 20.67 15.65
CA ARG A 94 -39.28 20.66 14.41
C ARG A 94 -39.88 19.30 14.04
N LEU A 95 -39.35 18.19 14.56
CA LEU A 95 -39.84 16.83 14.30
C LEU A 95 -40.48 16.19 15.54
N LYS A 96 -40.58 16.93 16.65
CA LYS A 96 -40.99 16.42 17.96
C LYS A 96 -42.36 15.73 17.95
N SER A 97 -43.30 16.17 17.11
CA SER A 97 -44.63 15.57 16.98
C SER A 97 -44.62 14.20 16.26
N ALA A 98 -43.54 13.86 15.57
CA ALA A 98 -43.37 12.59 14.86
C ALA A 98 -42.50 11.58 15.62
N CYS A 99 -41.97 11.95 16.79
CA CYS A 99 -41.07 11.16 17.60
C CYS A 99 -41.80 10.57 18.81
N ASP A 100 -41.59 9.28 19.07
CA ASP A 100 -42.11 8.63 20.27
C ASP A 100 -41.17 8.95 21.45
N ASP A 101 -41.73 9.39 22.58
CA ASP A 101 -40.99 9.77 23.80
C ASP A 101 -39.84 10.78 23.57
N GLY A 102 -39.95 11.62 22.52
CA GLY A 102 -38.94 12.62 22.17
C GLY A 102 -37.65 12.04 21.59
N LYS A 103 -37.65 10.77 21.17
CA LYS A 103 -36.49 10.07 20.63
C LYS A 103 -36.64 9.78 19.15
N ALA A 104 -35.52 9.75 18.44
CA ALA A 104 -35.44 9.27 17.08
C ALA A 104 -34.18 8.41 16.90
N TYR A 105 -34.13 7.69 15.78
CA TYR A 105 -33.04 6.76 15.51
C TYR A 105 -32.48 6.96 14.12
N PHE A 106 -31.17 6.82 13.92
CA PHE A 106 -30.61 6.64 12.59
C PHE A 106 -29.78 5.36 12.54
N GLN A 107 -29.83 4.68 11.41
CA GLN A 107 -29.10 3.44 11.21
C GLN A 107 -27.67 3.73 10.76
N SER A 108 -26.71 3.00 11.34
CA SER A 108 -25.34 2.96 10.85
C SER A 108 -25.27 2.19 9.53
N LYS A 109 -24.49 2.68 8.56
CA LYS A 109 -24.16 1.92 7.34
C LYS A 109 -23.15 0.80 7.60
N PHE A 110 -22.47 0.83 8.74
CA PHE A 110 -21.49 -0.17 9.15
C PHE A 110 -21.97 -0.91 10.39
N ARG A 111 -21.61 -2.19 10.51
CA ARG A 111 -21.80 -2.95 11.76
C ARG A 111 -20.83 -2.39 12.79
N LEU A 112 -21.37 -1.75 13.83
CA LEU A 112 -20.58 -1.16 14.90
C LEU A 112 -21.00 -1.77 16.24
N HIS A 113 -20.01 -2.27 16.98
CA HIS A 113 -20.27 -2.86 18.28
C HIS A 113 -20.43 -1.80 19.37
N SER A 114 -21.46 -1.93 20.19
CA SER A 114 -21.82 -0.92 21.19
C SER A 114 -20.70 -0.64 22.20
N ASP A 115 -19.98 -1.69 22.61
CA ASP A 115 -18.89 -1.57 23.59
C ASP A 115 -17.65 -0.92 22.95
N SER A 116 -17.38 -1.21 21.67
CA SER A 116 -16.31 -0.57 20.90
C SER A 116 -16.58 0.92 20.69
N ILE A 117 -17.82 1.33 20.37
CA ILE A 117 -18.15 2.74 20.16
C ILE A 117 -17.88 3.58 21.41
N VAL A 118 -18.33 3.12 22.59
CA VAL A 118 -18.10 3.84 23.86
C VAL A 118 -16.60 4.00 24.09
N TYR A 119 -15.84 2.93 23.91
CA TYR A 119 -14.39 2.94 24.06
C TYR A 119 -13.72 3.91 23.09
N THR A 120 -14.02 3.80 21.79
CA THR A 120 -13.49 4.64 20.71
C THR A 120 -13.70 6.13 20.99
N VAL A 121 -14.91 6.55 21.36
CA VAL A 121 -15.16 7.97 21.62
C VAL A 121 -14.55 8.44 22.93
N ASN A 122 -14.52 7.60 23.97
CA ASN A 122 -13.84 7.95 25.23
C ASN A 122 -12.32 8.14 25.06
N GLU A 123 -11.72 7.45 24.10
CA GLU A 123 -10.34 7.68 23.67
C GLU A 123 -10.17 8.88 22.72
N GLY A 124 -11.24 9.64 22.48
CA GLY A 124 -11.22 10.84 21.64
C GLY A 124 -11.24 10.56 20.13
N HIS A 125 -11.60 9.34 19.71
CA HIS A 125 -11.79 9.03 18.30
C HIS A 125 -13.22 9.37 17.84
N ALA A 126 -13.32 9.78 16.57
CA ALA A 126 -14.60 9.95 15.92
C ALA A 126 -15.16 8.59 15.45
N VAL A 127 -16.48 8.39 15.58
CA VAL A 127 -17.17 7.20 15.08
C VAL A 127 -17.91 7.54 13.80
N PHE A 128 -17.69 6.76 12.74
CA PHE A 128 -18.18 7.02 11.39
C PHE A 128 -19.39 6.13 11.06
N PRO A 129 -20.62 6.47 11.50
CA PRO A 129 -21.80 5.69 11.16
C PRO A 129 -22.15 5.79 9.66
N ASP A 130 -21.79 6.91 9.04
CA ASP A 130 -21.95 7.16 7.62
C ASP A 130 -20.90 8.15 7.12
N ILE A 131 -19.84 7.61 6.50
CA ILE A 131 -18.71 8.36 5.93
C ILE A 131 -19.10 9.41 4.87
N THR A 132 -20.35 9.41 4.39
CA THR A 132 -20.81 10.40 3.40
C THR A 132 -21.54 11.58 4.03
N VAL A 133 -22.08 11.42 5.24
CA VAL A 133 -22.95 12.42 5.89
C VAL A 133 -22.22 13.13 7.03
N GLY A 134 -21.58 12.36 7.92
CA GLY A 134 -20.98 12.90 9.13
C GLY A 134 -20.39 11.84 10.06
N THR A 135 -19.96 12.31 11.23
CA THR A 135 -19.30 11.49 12.25
C THR A 135 -19.84 11.82 13.63
N ILE A 136 -19.70 10.93 14.59
CA ILE A 136 -20.04 11.16 15.99
C ILE A 136 -18.75 11.50 16.75
N ILE A 137 -18.79 12.56 17.57
CA ILE A 137 -17.67 13.03 18.39
C ILE A 137 -18.14 13.35 19.80
N ALA A 138 -17.21 13.43 20.74
CA ALA A 138 -17.49 13.94 22.08
C ALA A 138 -17.98 15.39 22.00
N LYS A 139 -18.92 15.76 22.89
CA LYS A 139 -19.50 17.12 22.92
C LYS A 139 -18.44 18.20 23.20
N SER A 140 -17.42 17.86 24.00
CA SER A 140 -16.25 18.71 24.29
C SER A 140 -15.42 19.06 23.05
N ASP A 141 -15.45 18.19 22.03
CA ASP A 141 -14.51 18.27 20.90
C ASP A 141 -15.11 19.03 19.72
N PHE A 142 -16.41 19.36 19.77
CA PHE A 142 -17.11 19.99 18.65
C PHE A 142 -16.53 21.35 18.25
N ASP A 143 -16.30 22.23 19.23
CA ASP A 143 -15.77 23.58 18.97
C ASP A 143 -14.29 23.52 18.56
N THR A 144 -13.52 22.61 19.17
CA THR A 144 -12.14 22.34 18.80
C THR A 144 -12.04 21.83 17.36
N LEU A 145 -12.90 20.90 16.95
CA LEU A 145 -12.94 20.37 15.59
C LEU A 145 -13.29 21.46 14.56
N ASN A 146 -14.29 22.31 14.85
CA ASN A 146 -14.63 23.43 13.97
C ASN A 146 -13.46 24.39 13.81
N SER A 147 -12.84 24.79 14.92
CA SER A 147 -11.68 25.69 14.92
C SER A 147 -10.52 25.09 14.12
N LEU A 148 -10.27 23.78 14.27
CA LEU A 148 -9.22 23.07 13.57
C LEU A 148 -9.49 22.98 12.07
N ARG A 149 -10.71 22.63 11.65
CA ARG A 149 -11.10 22.59 10.24
C ARG A 149 -11.00 23.97 9.59
N ASP A 150 -11.47 25.02 10.25
CA ASP A 150 -11.40 26.38 9.74
C ASP A 150 -9.93 26.81 9.58
N TRP A 151 -9.08 26.51 10.56
CA TRP A 151 -7.65 26.79 10.49
C TRP A 151 -6.94 26.03 9.37
N LEU A 152 -7.22 24.73 9.20
CA LEU A 152 -6.67 23.92 8.12
C LEU A 152 -7.10 24.45 6.73
N ARG A 153 -8.34 24.93 6.60
CA ARG A 153 -8.89 25.48 5.35
C ARG A 153 -8.34 26.86 5.02
N SER A 154 -8.13 27.71 6.02
CA SER A 154 -7.71 29.11 5.85
C SER A 154 -6.61 29.52 6.85
N PRO A 155 -5.43 28.87 6.81
CA PRO A 155 -4.33 29.14 7.73
C PRO A 155 -3.71 30.54 7.54
N ASP A 156 -4.00 31.19 6.41
CA ASP A 156 -3.60 32.55 6.07
C ASP A 156 -4.48 33.62 6.75
N LYS A 157 -5.66 33.22 7.26
CA LYS A 157 -6.64 34.12 7.89
C LYS A 157 -6.73 33.93 9.40
N ILE A 158 -6.49 32.72 9.89
CA ILE A 158 -6.65 32.39 11.31
C ILE A 158 -5.31 32.54 12.02
N LYS A 159 -5.26 33.53 12.90
CA LYS A 159 -4.03 33.98 13.57
C LYS A 159 -3.62 33.11 14.76
N SER A 160 -4.57 32.41 15.36
CA SER A 160 -4.33 31.66 16.59
C SER A 160 -4.95 30.27 16.53
N ILE A 161 -4.18 29.26 16.91
CA ILE A 161 -4.67 27.90 17.15
C ILE A 161 -3.89 27.30 18.32
N ASP A 162 -4.60 26.63 19.21
CA ASP A 162 -4.02 25.96 20.37
C ASP A 162 -4.01 24.45 20.14
N LEU A 163 -2.89 23.93 19.62
CA LEU A 163 -2.74 22.50 19.35
C LEU A 163 -2.45 21.69 20.63
N THR A 164 -2.25 22.34 21.79
CA THR A 164 -2.09 21.63 23.07
C THR A 164 -3.37 20.93 23.54
N LYS A 165 -4.51 21.38 23.02
CA LYS A 165 -5.85 20.86 23.33
C LYS A 165 -6.39 19.90 22.27
N VAL A 166 -5.59 19.62 21.25
CA VAL A 166 -5.96 18.76 20.12
C VAL A 166 -5.27 17.43 20.28
N ASN A 167 -6.00 16.33 20.30
CA ASN A 167 -5.40 14.99 20.18
C ASN A 167 -5.23 14.63 18.69
N TYR A 168 -4.37 13.64 18.40
CA TYR A 168 -4.12 13.21 17.03
C TYR A 168 -5.39 12.74 16.30
N ASN A 169 -6.30 12.04 16.98
CA ASN A 169 -7.51 11.49 16.38
C ASN A 169 -8.45 12.58 15.85
N LEU A 170 -8.58 13.67 16.61
CA LEU A 170 -9.38 14.83 16.22
C LEU A 170 -8.74 15.57 15.04
N LEU A 171 -7.40 15.69 15.03
CA LEU A 171 -6.66 16.23 13.89
C LEU A 171 -6.81 15.37 12.64
N ASN A 172 -6.65 14.05 12.75
CA ASN A 172 -6.82 13.12 11.64
C ASN A 172 -8.26 13.13 11.11
N THR A 173 -9.25 13.29 11.99
CA THR A 173 -10.65 13.51 11.59
C THR A 173 -10.80 14.81 10.79
N ALA A 174 -10.25 15.92 11.28
CA ALA A 174 -10.29 17.20 10.57
C ALA A 174 -9.60 17.12 9.19
N LEU A 175 -8.41 16.50 9.13
CA LEU A 175 -7.67 16.26 7.90
C LEU A 175 -8.45 15.38 6.93
N GLY A 176 -9.11 14.33 7.42
CA GLY A 176 -9.92 13.44 6.60
C GLY A 176 -11.13 14.12 5.97
N ILE A 177 -11.74 15.07 6.70
CA ILE A 177 -12.89 15.84 6.23
C ILE A 177 -12.47 16.90 5.21
N GLU A 178 -11.44 17.71 5.52
CA GLU A 178 -11.03 18.81 4.64
C GLU A 178 -10.22 18.34 3.42
N PHE A 179 -9.45 17.25 3.57
CA PHE A 179 -8.56 16.71 2.54
C PHE A 179 -8.86 15.22 2.32
N GLN A 180 -9.97 14.96 1.62
CA GLN A 180 -10.43 13.60 1.30
C GLN A 180 -9.44 12.85 0.39
N LYS A 181 -8.82 13.56 -0.57
CA LYS A 181 -7.80 13.00 -1.43
C LYS A 181 -6.48 12.85 -0.68
N VAL A 182 -5.87 11.66 -0.76
CA VAL A 182 -4.60 11.33 -0.10
C VAL A 182 -3.49 12.30 -0.49
N ASP A 183 -3.38 12.68 -1.77
CA ASP A 183 -2.38 13.64 -2.23
C ASP A 183 -2.56 15.02 -1.57
N ASP A 184 -3.78 15.56 -1.53
CA ASP A 184 -4.04 16.87 -0.92
C ASP A 184 -3.76 16.82 0.59
N ARG A 185 -4.06 15.68 1.24
CA ARG A 185 -3.75 15.45 2.64
C ARG A 185 -2.25 15.40 2.90
N LEU A 186 -1.49 14.69 2.05
CA LEU A 186 -0.03 14.61 2.11
C LEU A 186 0.61 16.01 2.10
N LYS A 187 0.11 16.89 1.23
CA LYS A 187 0.60 18.28 1.18
C LYS A 187 0.49 18.95 2.54
N VAL A 188 -0.68 18.88 3.16
CA VAL A 188 -0.95 19.54 4.43
C VAL A 188 -0.19 18.89 5.58
N ILE A 189 -0.10 17.56 5.61
CA ILE A 189 0.72 16.83 6.59
C ILE A 189 2.19 17.28 6.51
N ASN A 190 2.76 17.38 5.30
CA ASN A 190 4.13 17.85 5.12
C ASN A 190 4.33 19.28 5.66
N GLU A 191 3.35 20.15 5.50
CA GLU A 191 3.40 21.51 6.02
C GLU A 191 3.26 21.55 7.55
N LEU A 192 2.35 20.75 8.13
CA LEU A 192 2.15 20.66 9.58
C LEU A 192 3.40 20.15 10.29
N LEU A 193 4.07 19.14 9.74
CA LEU A 193 5.32 18.59 10.27
C LEU A 193 6.46 19.61 10.35
N LEU A 194 6.40 20.70 9.57
CA LEU A 194 7.39 21.76 9.61
C LEU A 194 7.10 22.85 10.65
N LEU A 195 5.91 22.87 11.24
CA LEU A 195 5.54 23.92 12.21
C LEU A 195 6.51 24.03 13.39
N PRO A 196 6.97 22.94 14.03
CA PRO A 196 7.94 23.04 15.13
C PRO A 196 9.25 23.76 14.72
N SER A 197 9.83 23.37 13.58
CA SER A 197 11.05 24.01 13.06
C SER A 197 10.79 25.47 12.67
N LEU A 198 9.65 25.77 12.05
CA LEU A 198 9.26 27.13 11.65
C LEU A 198 8.93 28.04 12.83
N MET A 199 8.47 27.51 13.96
CA MET A 199 8.29 28.28 15.19
C MET A 199 9.63 28.66 15.82
N THR A 200 10.63 27.78 15.70
CA THR A 200 11.99 28.04 16.21
C THR A 200 12.74 29.01 15.29
N ASN A 201 12.55 28.89 13.97
CA ASN A 201 13.11 29.78 12.97
C ASN A 201 12.03 30.22 11.96
N PRO A 202 11.35 31.35 12.20
CA PRO A 202 10.27 31.84 11.33
C PRO A 202 10.76 32.39 9.99
N ASN A 203 12.08 32.57 9.81
CA ASN A 203 12.69 33.07 8.58
C ASN A 203 13.73 32.06 8.04
N PRO A 204 13.31 30.85 7.64
CA PRO A 204 14.21 29.87 7.03
C PRO A 204 14.79 30.42 5.72
N LYS A 205 15.98 29.97 5.32
CA LYS A 205 16.55 30.34 4.01
C LYS A 205 15.88 29.58 2.88
N ASP A 206 15.46 28.34 3.12
CA ASP A 206 14.77 27.52 2.13
C ASP A 206 13.51 28.21 1.58
N PRO A 207 13.45 28.54 0.27
CA PRO A 207 12.30 29.19 -0.35
C PRO A 207 10.98 28.42 -0.19
N ARG A 208 11.01 27.09 -0.10
CA ARG A 208 9.83 26.24 0.09
C ARG A 208 9.29 26.38 1.50
N MET A 209 10.18 26.35 2.51
CA MET A 209 9.79 26.60 3.90
C MET A 209 9.29 28.04 4.08
N GLN A 210 9.89 29.02 3.41
CA GLN A 210 9.39 30.41 3.41
C GLN A 210 7.96 30.52 2.85
N ALA A 211 7.63 29.78 1.78
CA ALA A 211 6.28 29.77 1.23
C ALA A 211 5.26 29.21 2.23
N ILE A 212 5.64 28.17 2.98
CA ILE A 212 4.82 27.57 4.04
C ILE A 212 4.69 28.54 5.22
N ALA A 213 5.78 29.15 5.67
CA ALA A 213 5.77 30.16 6.73
C ALA A 213 4.86 31.37 6.38
N LYS A 214 4.83 31.77 5.10
CA LYS A 214 3.92 32.81 4.60
C LYS A 214 2.44 32.38 4.64
N ARG A 215 2.16 31.10 4.40
CA ARG A 215 0.80 30.53 4.40
C ARG A 215 0.20 30.46 5.80
N TYR A 216 0.99 30.14 6.82
CA TYR A 216 0.51 30.03 8.21
C TYR A 216 0.72 31.35 8.98
N ILE A 217 -0.29 32.23 8.95
CA ILE A 217 -0.14 33.60 9.50
C ILE A 217 0.16 33.60 11.01
N GLY A 218 -0.31 32.59 11.74
CA GLY A 218 -0.06 32.44 13.18
C GLY A 218 1.41 32.27 13.55
N LEU A 219 2.30 31.89 12.61
CA LEU A 219 3.75 31.85 12.86
C LEU A 219 4.37 33.25 13.03
N LYS A 220 3.67 34.32 12.60
CA LYS A 220 4.15 35.71 12.74
C LYS A 220 3.78 36.34 14.07
N GLU A 221 2.87 35.72 14.82
CA GLU A 221 2.37 36.26 16.07
C GLU A 221 3.35 35.98 17.21
N LYS A 222 3.82 37.03 17.89
CA LYS A 222 4.82 36.93 18.96
C LYS A 222 4.30 36.28 20.24
N SER A 223 2.99 36.30 20.44
CA SER A 223 2.28 35.73 21.59
C SER A 223 0.92 35.21 21.13
N ASN A 224 0.58 33.96 21.48
CA ASN A 224 -0.72 33.32 21.20
C ASN A 224 -1.02 33.06 19.71
N GLY A 225 0.02 32.84 18.90
CA GLY A 225 -0.13 32.39 17.50
C GLY A 225 -0.49 30.91 17.43
N ILE A 226 0.45 30.10 16.93
CA ILE A 226 0.36 28.65 17.01
C ILE A 226 0.96 28.22 18.35
N THR A 227 0.17 27.58 19.20
CA THR A 227 0.66 27.02 20.47
C THR A 227 0.88 25.52 20.32
N LEU A 228 2.12 25.08 20.55
CA LEU A 228 2.50 23.67 20.62
C LEU A 228 2.85 23.31 22.05
N ALA A 229 2.54 22.09 22.48
CA ALA A 229 2.89 21.65 23.81
C ALA A 229 4.38 21.33 23.88
N SER A 230 5.02 21.67 25.00
CA SER A 230 6.45 21.43 25.20
C SER A 230 6.83 19.94 25.17
N ASN A 231 5.91 19.02 25.50
CA ASN A 231 6.14 17.57 25.50
C ASN A 231 5.05 16.72 24.81
N SER A 232 3.77 17.15 24.75
CA SER A 232 2.70 16.41 24.07
C SER A 232 2.56 16.71 22.58
N SER A 233 3.42 17.58 22.03
CA SER A 233 3.58 17.74 20.58
C SER A 233 4.22 16.50 19.94
N ALA A 234 5.01 15.72 20.69
CA ALA A 234 5.63 14.49 20.20
C ALA A 234 4.60 13.53 19.60
N GLU A 235 3.51 13.23 20.31
CA GLU A 235 2.53 12.23 19.87
C GLU A 235 1.81 12.62 18.56
N ILE A 236 1.39 13.89 18.42
CA ILE A 236 0.74 14.35 17.17
C ILE A 236 1.74 14.31 16.01
N PHE A 237 2.95 14.83 16.21
CA PHE A 237 3.93 14.91 15.12
C PHE A 237 4.52 13.53 14.78
N ASP A 238 4.64 12.62 15.75
CA ASP A 238 5.05 11.23 15.54
C ASP A 238 4.01 10.49 14.69
N HIS A 239 2.72 10.62 15.02
CA HIS A 239 1.66 10.03 14.21
C HIS A 239 1.51 10.67 12.82
N LEU A 240 1.67 12.00 12.71
CA LEU A 240 1.71 12.67 11.40
C LEU A 240 2.89 12.19 10.56
N LYS A 241 4.04 11.94 11.17
CA LYS A 241 5.23 11.41 10.50
C LYS A 241 5.01 9.97 10.05
N GLU A 242 4.43 9.13 10.90
CA GLU A 242 4.04 7.76 10.52
C GLU A 242 3.05 7.76 9.34
N GLN A 243 2.06 8.65 9.37
CA GLN A 243 1.10 8.82 8.28
C GLN A 243 1.78 9.33 7.00
N GLN A 244 2.69 10.30 7.12
CA GLN A 244 3.49 10.81 6.01
C GLN A 244 4.31 9.67 5.37
N ASP A 245 5.03 8.89 6.17
CA ASP A 245 5.91 7.82 5.69
C ASP A 245 5.12 6.74 4.96
N LYS A 246 3.94 6.35 5.48
CA LYS A 246 3.03 5.41 4.79
C LYS A 246 2.59 5.96 3.43
N ILE A 247 2.11 7.21 3.38
CA ILE A 247 1.62 7.81 2.13
C ILE A 247 2.76 8.02 1.13
N LEU A 248 3.94 8.47 1.57
CA LEU A 248 5.10 8.66 0.70
C LEU A 248 5.62 7.33 0.15
N THR A 249 5.70 6.29 0.99
CA THR A 249 6.10 4.95 0.57
C THR A 249 5.17 4.44 -0.52
N GLN A 250 3.85 4.51 -0.28
CA GLN A 250 2.84 4.15 -1.26
C GLN A 250 2.96 4.98 -2.55
N LEU A 251 3.09 6.30 -2.44
CA LEU A 251 3.26 7.20 -3.59
C LEU A 251 4.45 6.80 -4.46
N PHE A 252 5.59 6.49 -3.84
CA PHE A 252 6.84 6.16 -4.55
C PHE A 252 6.80 4.77 -5.19
N VAL A 253 6.23 3.79 -4.49
CA VAL A 253 5.98 2.43 -4.96
C VAL A 253 5.03 2.43 -6.15
N GLU A 254 3.91 3.15 -6.06
CA GLU A 254 2.87 3.20 -7.08
C GLU A 254 3.18 4.18 -8.21
N TYR A 255 4.16 5.08 -8.06
CA TYR A 255 4.44 6.12 -9.04
C TYR A 255 4.46 5.58 -10.49
N PRO A 256 5.13 4.47 -10.82
CA PRO A 256 5.18 3.93 -12.18
C PRO A 256 3.84 3.41 -12.71
N VAL A 257 2.87 3.11 -11.82
CA VAL A 257 1.53 2.59 -12.17
C VAL A 257 0.42 3.64 -12.13
N ARG A 258 0.73 4.86 -11.69
CA ARG A 258 -0.22 6.00 -11.65
C ARG A 258 -0.58 6.57 -13.03
N ALA A 259 0.13 6.17 -14.09
CA ALA A 259 -0.21 6.49 -15.47
C ALA A 259 0.34 5.44 -16.43
N ASP A 260 -0.29 5.31 -17.59
CA ASP A 260 0.06 4.33 -18.63
C ASP A 260 1.07 4.84 -19.68
N SER A 261 1.51 6.09 -19.54
CA SER A 261 2.37 6.81 -20.48
C SER A 261 3.33 7.76 -19.77
N TYR A 262 4.48 8.07 -20.39
CA TYR A 262 5.47 8.97 -19.81
C TYR A 262 4.93 10.38 -19.65
N LYS A 263 4.12 10.86 -20.61
CA LYS A 263 3.37 12.10 -20.48
C LYS A 263 2.49 12.13 -19.24
N GLY A 264 1.79 11.03 -18.97
CA GLY A 264 0.96 10.87 -17.77
C GLY A 264 1.80 10.90 -16.50
N LEU A 265 2.90 10.14 -16.45
CA LEU A 265 3.82 10.15 -15.30
C LEU A 265 4.43 11.54 -15.06
N VAL A 266 4.84 12.24 -16.12
CA VAL A 266 5.31 13.63 -16.04
C VAL A 266 4.24 14.56 -15.45
N SER A 267 2.98 14.37 -15.83
CA SER A 267 1.86 15.11 -15.22
C SER A 267 1.71 14.77 -13.73
N GLN A 268 1.87 13.49 -13.34
CA GLN A 268 1.84 13.08 -11.93
C GLN A 268 3.00 13.69 -11.14
N PHE A 269 4.24 13.65 -11.65
CA PHE A 269 5.39 14.30 -11.02
C PHE A 269 5.11 15.79 -10.75
N ASN A 270 4.67 16.49 -11.79
CA ASN A 270 4.52 17.94 -11.75
C ASN A 270 3.32 18.38 -10.90
N LYS A 271 2.37 17.49 -10.59
CA LYS A 271 1.29 17.73 -9.62
C LYS A 271 1.84 18.05 -8.22
N TYR A 272 2.97 17.45 -7.87
CA TYR A 272 3.57 17.56 -6.52
C TYR A 272 4.51 18.76 -6.34
N LYS A 273 4.64 19.67 -7.31
CA LYS A 273 5.55 20.84 -7.22
C LYS A 273 5.35 21.72 -6.00
N SER A 274 4.13 21.77 -5.45
CA SER A 274 3.83 22.54 -4.24
C SER A 274 3.95 21.74 -2.93
N HIS A 275 4.34 20.48 -3.00
CA HIS A 275 4.50 19.62 -1.82
C HIS A 275 5.95 19.69 -1.38
N TYR A 276 6.16 19.92 -0.09
CA TYR A 276 7.51 20.02 0.46
C TYR A 276 8.31 18.72 0.22
N LEU A 277 9.41 18.84 -0.53
CA LEU A 277 10.41 17.81 -0.85
C LEU A 277 9.91 16.58 -1.64
N VAL A 278 8.65 16.53 -2.07
CA VAL A 278 8.12 15.33 -2.76
C VAL A 278 8.74 15.20 -4.16
N THR A 279 8.86 16.29 -4.91
CA THR A 279 9.48 16.27 -6.25
C THR A 279 10.96 15.89 -6.21
N GLU A 280 11.67 16.28 -5.17
CA GLU A 280 13.08 16.00 -4.94
C GLU A 280 13.28 14.52 -4.63
N LYS A 281 12.44 13.95 -3.76
CA LYS A 281 12.46 12.50 -3.47
C LYS A 281 12.07 11.68 -4.70
N LEU A 282 11.06 12.09 -5.47
CA LEU A 282 10.69 11.46 -6.73
C LEU A 282 11.83 11.54 -7.76
N PHE A 283 12.52 12.69 -7.85
CA PHE A 283 13.69 12.82 -8.71
C PHE A 283 14.76 11.79 -8.31
N GLN A 284 15.16 11.71 -7.04
CA GLN A 284 16.16 10.74 -6.60
C GLN A 284 15.76 9.30 -6.91
N LEU A 285 14.48 8.96 -6.76
CA LEU A 285 13.94 7.63 -7.07
C LEU A 285 14.04 7.33 -8.57
N ILE A 286 13.54 8.23 -9.42
CA ILE A 286 13.47 8.03 -10.87
C ILE A 286 14.85 8.13 -11.52
N SER A 287 15.70 9.04 -11.03
CA SER A 287 17.03 9.27 -11.58
C SER A 287 18.03 8.21 -11.18
N LYS A 288 17.74 7.40 -10.15
CA LYS A 288 18.65 6.37 -9.65
C LYS A 288 19.11 5.44 -10.77
N ASN A 289 20.43 5.40 -10.98
CA ASN A 289 21.10 4.67 -12.05
C ASN A 289 20.64 5.05 -13.48
N GLY A 290 20.00 6.20 -13.65
CA GLY A 290 19.62 6.74 -14.95
C GLY A 290 20.77 7.48 -15.62
N ALA A 291 20.81 7.43 -16.94
CA ALA A 291 21.80 8.12 -17.76
C ALA A 291 21.15 9.27 -18.53
N TYR A 292 21.72 10.47 -18.44
CA TYR A 292 21.17 11.68 -19.03
C TYR A 292 22.22 12.44 -19.82
N SER A 293 21.82 13.00 -20.96
CA SER A 293 22.51 14.15 -21.55
C SER A 293 22.13 15.39 -20.76
N ALA A 294 23.11 16.21 -20.44
CA ALA A 294 22.97 17.40 -19.63
C ALA A 294 23.21 18.67 -20.46
N LYS A 295 22.41 19.70 -20.18
CA LYS A 295 22.57 21.05 -20.74
C LYS A 295 22.40 22.10 -19.65
N GLY A 296 23.22 23.15 -19.71
CA GLY A 296 23.14 24.31 -18.80
C GLY A 296 24.26 24.38 -17.74
N LEU A 297 25.08 23.33 -17.64
CA LEU A 297 26.28 23.25 -16.80
C LEU A 297 27.46 22.74 -17.65
N PRO A 298 28.72 22.84 -17.17
CA PRO A 298 29.91 22.48 -17.98
C PRO A 298 30.01 20.99 -18.35
N PHE A 299 29.26 20.09 -17.70
CA PHE A 299 29.21 18.68 -18.05
C PHE A 299 28.15 18.35 -19.11
N GLN A 300 28.46 17.42 -20.00
CA GLN A 300 27.58 17.00 -21.10
C GLN A 300 26.73 15.79 -20.73
N TYR A 301 27.12 15.03 -19.71
CA TYR A 301 26.43 13.81 -19.29
C TYR A 301 26.27 13.77 -17.77
N PHE A 302 25.19 13.17 -17.31
CA PHE A 302 24.85 13.05 -15.90
C PHE A 302 24.32 11.66 -15.57
N SER A 303 24.72 11.12 -14.43
CA SER A 303 24.11 9.95 -13.81
C SER A 303 23.97 10.18 -12.31
N TYR A 304 22.88 9.67 -11.74
CA TYR A 304 22.69 9.62 -10.30
C TYR A 304 23.03 8.20 -9.82
N SER A 305 24.22 8.00 -9.24
CA SER A 305 24.66 6.67 -8.78
C SER A 305 25.49 6.72 -7.50
N GLU A 306 25.72 5.54 -6.92
CA GLU A 306 26.41 5.39 -5.64
C GLU A 306 27.88 5.82 -5.68
N SER A 307 28.51 5.78 -6.86
CA SER A 307 29.89 6.23 -7.06
C SER A 307 30.07 6.89 -8.42
N SER A 308 31.16 7.65 -8.58
CA SER A 308 31.55 8.25 -9.86
C SER A 308 31.87 7.18 -10.90
N GLN A 309 32.56 6.09 -10.52
CA GLN A 309 32.84 5.00 -11.45
C GLN A 309 31.55 4.36 -11.99
N SER A 310 30.58 4.10 -11.11
CA SER A 310 29.28 3.57 -11.51
C SER A 310 28.55 4.51 -12.49
N ALA A 311 28.62 5.83 -12.27
CA ALA A 311 28.05 6.82 -13.17
C ALA A 311 28.70 6.77 -14.55
N MET A 312 30.04 6.67 -14.60
CA MET A 312 30.78 6.53 -15.85
C MET A 312 30.39 5.27 -16.63
N ASP A 313 30.32 4.13 -15.94
CA ASP A 313 29.96 2.84 -16.55
C ASP A 313 28.53 2.88 -17.12
N ILE A 314 27.59 3.48 -16.37
CA ILE A 314 26.21 3.68 -16.80
C ILE A 314 26.14 4.55 -18.06
N VAL A 315 26.85 5.68 -18.10
CA VAL A 315 26.84 6.56 -19.28
C VAL A 315 27.50 5.87 -20.48
N LYS A 316 28.64 5.20 -20.30
CA LYS A 316 29.33 4.44 -21.36
C LYS A 316 28.45 3.32 -21.96
N LYS A 317 27.58 2.71 -21.17
CA LYS A 317 26.61 1.71 -21.67
C LYS A 317 25.68 2.28 -22.73
N PHE A 318 25.26 3.55 -22.59
CA PHE A 318 24.32 4.19 -23.52
C PHE A 318 25.00 5.11 -24.54
N GLN A 319 26.23 5.52 -24.28
CA GLN A 319 27.09 6.31 -25.16
C GLN A 319 28.48 5.66 -25.22
N PRO A 320 28.66 4.56 -25.98
CA PRO A 320 29.93 3.83 -26.02
C PRO A 320 31.07 4.63 -26.68
N ASN A 321 30.72 5.61 -27.53
CA ASN A 321 31.68 6.47 -28.24
C ASN A 321 31.68 7.89 -27.65
N LEU A 322 31.91 8.01 -26.34
CA LEU A 322 32.09 9.32 -25.70
C LEU A 322 33.30 10.04 -26.31
N ASP A 323 33.12 11.31 -26.65
CA ASP A 323 34.21 12.22 -27.00
C ASP A 323 35.23 12.23 -25.84
N SER A 324 36.52 12.09 -26.13
CA SER A 324 37.58 12.06 -25.11
C SER A 324 37.66 13.34 -24.27
N THR A 325 37.04 14.43 -24.71
CA THR A 325 36.93 15.71 -23.99
C THR A 325 35.62 15.86 -23.20
N ALA A 326 34.72 14.87 -23.26
CA ALA A 326 33.46 14.92 -22.55
C ALA A 326 33.65 14.83 -21.03
N ILE A 327 32.81 15.59 -20.33
CA ILE A 327 32.74 15.60 -18.88
C ILE A 327 31.44 14.89 -18.47
N VAL A 328 31.59 13.91 -17.58
CA VAL A 328 30.49 13.17 -16.96
C VAL A 328 30.35 13.63 -15.52
N ALA A 329 29.13 13.89 -15.09
CA ALA A 329 28.81 14.25 -13.71
C ALA A 329 28.11 13.09 -13.01
N ASN A 330 28.55 12.80 -11.78
CA ASN A 330 27.75 12.09 -10.79
C ASN A 330 27.15 13.10 -9.83
N GLY A 331 25.89 12.97 -9.43
CA GLY A 331 25.33 13.89 -8.45
C GLY A 331 24.25 13.31 -7.57
N LYS A 332 24.05 13.97 -6.43
CA LYS A 332 23.06 13.62 -5.41
C LYS A 332 22.39 14.86 -4.83
N LEU A 333 21.12 14.74 -4.44
CA LEU A 333 20.46 15.77 -3.66
C LEU A 333 20.77 15.60 -2.18
N VAL A 334 21.14 16.70 -1.53
CA VAL A 334 21.38 16.80 -0.09
C VAL A 334 20.39 17.79 0.50
N PHE A 335 19.68 17.36 1.53
CA PHE A 335 18.70 18.16 2.25
C PHE A 335 19.37 18.75 3.49
N LYS A 336 19.50 20.07 3.54
CA LYS A 336 20.03 20.79 4.71
C LYS A 336 18.87 21.49 5.39
N GLU A 337 18.59 21.08 6.62
CA GLU A 337 17.48 21.64 7.40
C GLU A 337 17.58 23.16 7.48
N ASN A 338 16.48 23.87 7.22
CA ASN A 338 16.36 25.34 7.16
C ASN A 338 17.15 26.06 6.05
N ASP A 339 18.20 25.45 5.51
CA ASP A 339 19.05 26.03 4.46
C ASP A 339 18.55 25.73 3.06
N GLY A 340 18.00 24.53 2.81
CA GLY A 340 17.40 24.18 1.52
C GLY A 340 17.87 22.83 0.97
N VAL A 341 17.74 22.67 -0.34
CA VAL A 341 18.18 21.48 -1.06
C VAL A 341 19.32 21.86 -1.98
N PHE A 342 20.38 21.06 -1.92
CA PHE A 342 21.58 21.26 -2.69
C PHE A 342 21.82 20.06 -3.58
N PHE A 343 22.24 20.33 -4.80
CA PHE A 343 22.69 19.32 -5.73
C PHE A 343 24.21 19.27 -5.66
N GLU A 344 24.73 18.24 -5.00
CA GLU A 344 26.16 17.96 -4.92
C GLU A 344 26.57 17.17 -6.16
N ILE A 345 27.51 17.71 -6.93
CA ILE A 345 27.94 17.18 -8.22
C ILE A 345 29.44 16.95 -8.16
N THR A 346 29.87 15.75 -8.55
CA THR A 346 31.27 15.40 -8.81
C THR A 346 31.45 15.22 -10.31
N GLN A 347 32.32 16.03 -10.92
CA GLN A 347 32.65 15.95 -12.34
C GLN A 347 33.84 15.02 -12.56
N MET A 348 33.85 14.32 -13.69
CA MET A 348 34.92 13.42 -14.09
C MET A 348 35.13 13.46 -15.60
N ASP A 349 36.39 13.27 -16.01
CA ASP A 349 36.73 13.06 -17.42
C ASP A 349 36.38 11.63 -17.87
N VAL A 350 36.51 11.34 -19.17
CA VAL A 350 36.19 10.01 -19.73
C VAL A 350 37.10 8.89 -19.20
N SER A 351 38.27 9.25 -18.69
CA SER A 351 39.21 8.34 -18.02
C SER A 351 38.81 8.02 -16.57
N GLY A 352 37.78 8.69 -16.03
CA GLY A 352 37.29 8.49 -14.67
C GLY A 352 38.05 9.29 -13.61
N ASN A 353 38.92 10.22 -14.03
CA ASN A 353 39.61 11.09 -13.09
C ASN A 353 38.64 12.16 -12.56
N ALA A 354 38.60 12.34 -11.25
CA ALA A 354 37.80 13.39 -10.63
C ALA A 354 38.34 14.77 -11.02
N GLY A 355 37.45 15.62 -11.52
CA GLY A 355 37.70 17.01 -11.84
C GLY A 355 37.37 17.91 -10.64
N SER A 356 36.16 18.48 -10.65
CA SER A 356 35.66 19.40 -9.62
C SER A 356 34.44 18.85 -8.89
N ASP A 357 34.32 19.22 -7.62
CA ASP A 357 33.09 19.09 -6.85
C ASP A 357 32.37 20.44 -6.76
N GLU A 358 31.06 20.42 -7.00
CA GLU A 358 30.19 21.60 -6.93
C GLU A 358 28.98 21.31 -6.05
N SER A 359 28.49 22.34 -5.36
CA SER A 359 27.23 22.28 -4.60
C SER A 359 26.32 23.41 -5.06
N LEU A 360 25.22 23.07 -5.72
CA LEU A 360 24.33 24.02 -6.38
C LEU A 360 22.97 24.04 -5.66
N GLU A 361 22.53 25.20 -5.20
CA GLU A 361 21.22 25.33 -4.56
C GLU A 361 20.08 25.06 -5.56
N VAL A 362 19.16 24.17 -5.19
CA VAL A 362 18.01 23.77 -5.98
C VAL A 362 16.78 24.55 -5.53
N ILE A 363 16.19 25.28 -6.48
CA ILE A 363 14.97 26.07 -6.26
C ILE A 363 13.72 25.22 -6.55
N SER A 364 13.75 24.45 -7.63
CA SER A 364 12.63 23.57 -8.01
C SER A 364 13.06 22.53 -9.03
N ILE A 365 12.40 21.37 -9.01
CA ILE A 365 12.54 20.33 -10.03
C ILE A 365 11.21 20.15 -10.75
N SER A 366 11.27 20.03 -12.08
CA SER A 366 10.13 19.67 -12.91
C SER A 366 10.50 18.55 -13.87
N ALA A 367 9.52 17.74 -14.24
CA ALA A 367 9.68 16.68 -15.21
C ALA A 367 9.18 17.12 -16.59
N GLU A 368 9.76 16.59 -17.65
CA GLU A 368 9.33 16.74 -19.04
C GLU A 368 9.37 15.39 -19.76
N GLU A 369 8.45 15.15 -20.70
CA GLU A 369 8.53 13.95 -21.54
C GLU A 369 9.62 14.17 -22.58
N SER A 370 10.61 13.27 -22.61
CA SER A 370 11.73 13.37 -23.54
C SER A 370 12.27 11.97 -23.86
N GLY A 371 12.60 11.71 -25.11
CA GLY A 371 13.22 10.44 -25.53
C GLY A 371 12.42 9.17 -25.20
N LYS A 372 11.07 9.24 -25.22
CA LYS A 372 10.18 8.16 -24.71
C LYS A 372 10.51 7.78 -23.26
N SER A 373 10.69 8.80 -22.42
CA SER A 373 11.10 8.66 -21.03
C SER A 373 10.79 9.95 -20.26
N ILE A 374 11.24 10.03 -19.01
CA ILE A 374 11.13 11.21 -18.16
C ILE A 374 12.48 11.93 -18.13
N GLY A 375 12.50 13.17 -18.64
CA GLY A 375 13.58 14.13 -18.45
C GLY A 375 13.27 15.09 -17.31
N PHE A 376 14.29 15.84 -16.89
CA PHE A 376 14.17 16.79 -15.78
C PHE A 376 14.68 18.17 -16.16
N ARG A 377 14.01 19.17 -15.62
CA ARG A 377 14.41 20.57 -15.65
C ARG A 377 14.54 21.04 -14.22
N ILE A 378 15.79 21.25 -13.80
CA ILE A 378 16.18 21.61 -12.44
C ILE A 378 16.55 23.09 -12.46
N LYS A 379 15.73 23.90 -11.78
CA LYS A 379 16.03 25.31 -11.58
C LYS A 379 16.98 25.45 -10.40
N LEU A 380 18.16 25.99 -10.66
CA LEU A 380 19.20 26.26 -9.68
C LEU A 380 19.24 27.75 -9.37
N ALA A 381 19.86 28.14 -8.24
CA ALA A 381 20.12 29.56 -7.97
C ALA A 381 21.04 30.20 -9.01
N SER A 382 21.96 29.41 -9.59
CA SER A 382 22.95 29.85 -10.59
C SER A 382 22.47 29.76 -12.05
N GLY A 383 21.33 29.12 -12.32
CA GLY A 383 20.87 28.87 -13.68
C GLY A 383 19.86 27.74 -13.79
N GLU A 384 19.88 27.03 -14.91
CA GLU A 384 18.98 25.92 -15.18
C GLU A 384 19.77 24.73 -15.73
N LEU A 385 19.51 23.55 -15.18
CA LEU A 385 20.05 22.28 -15.65
C LEU A 385 18.93 21.46 -16.29
N ILE A 386 19.12 21.06 -17.53
CA ILE A 386 18.19 20.20 -18.28
C ILE A 386 18.85 18.83 -18.45
N LEU A 387 18.16 17.80 -18.00
CA LEU A 387 18.56 16.40 -18.07
C LEU A 387 17.64 15.67 -19.05
N THR A 388 18.15 15.36 -20.22
CA THR A 388 17.46 14.58 -21.25
C THR A 388 17.90 13.11 -21.16
N PRO A 389 16.98 12.16 -20.96
CA PRO A 389 17.33 10.75 -20.78
C PRO A 389 17.98 10.19 -22.06
N LEU A 390 19.08 9.46 -21.90
CA LEU A 390 19.78 8.79 -22.99
C LEU A 390 19.10 7.48 -23.42
N ALA A 391 18.24 6.94 -22.56
CA ALA A 391 17.46 5.74 -22.82
C ALA A 391 16.07 5.81 -22.16
N PRO A 392 15.09 5.04 -22.67
CA PRO A 392 13.80 4.84 -22.00
C PRO A 392 14.00 4.30 -20.59
N THR A 393 13.41 4.96 -19.59
CA THR A 393 13.39 4.46 -18.20
C THR A 393 12.54 3.20 -18.09
N ASP A 394 12.71 2.46 -16.99
CA ASP A 394 11.97 1.20 -16.76
C ASP A 394 10.58 1.43 -16.14
N LEU A 395 10.17 2.69 -15.93
CA LEU A 395 8.97 3.03 -15.17
C LEU A 395 7.69 2.44 -15.78
N LEU A 396 7.55 2.42 -17.11
CA LEU A 396 6.37 1.85 -17.77
C LEU A 396 6.50 0.34 -18.04
N LEU A 397 7.48 -0.34 -17.45
CA LEU A 397 7.58 -1.80 -17.57
C LEU A 397 6.75 -2.54 -16.54
N THR A 398 6.42 -1.91 -15.42
CA THR A 398 5.57 -2.55 -14.40
C THR A 398 4.10 -2.46 -14.75
N SER A 399 3.71 -1.48 -15.56
CA SER A 399 2.33 -1.30 -16.02
C SER A 399 2.25 -0.38 -17.24
N GLY A 400 1.08 -0.35 -17.89
CA GLY A 400 0.79 0.61 -18.97
C GLY A 400 1.22 0.17 -20.36
N GLN A 401 1.36 1.14 -21.27
CA GLN A 401 1.62 0.88 -22.69
C GLN A 401 3.01 0.27 -22.93
N GLY A 402 4.02 0.70 -22.16
CA GLY A 402 5.37 0.15 -22.24
C GLY A 402 5.43 -1.33 -21.88
N PHE A 403 4.65 -1.77 -20.90
CA PHE A 403 4.53 -3.18 -20.53
C PHE A 403 3.82 -3.98 -21.64
N LYS A 404 2.74 -3.45 -22.23
CA LYS A 404 2.05 -4.10 -23.36
C LYS A 404 2.98 -4.30 -24.57
N GLU A 405 3.77 -3.28 -24.90
CA GLU A 405 4.76 -3.35 -25.97
C GLU A 405 5.87 -4.37 -25.65
N PHE A 406 6.36 -4.37 -24.42
CA PHE A 406 7.31 -5.38 -23.95
C PHE A 406 6.74 -6.79 -24.07
N LEU A 407 5.52 -7.04 -23.60
CA LEU A 407 4.84 -8.33 -23.73
C LEU A 407 4.67 -8.78 -25.19
N ALA A 408 4.48 -7.84 -26.12
CA ALA A 408 4.38 -8.14 -27.54
C ALA A 408 5.71 -8.64 -28.14
N THR A 409 6.86 -8.24 -27.57
CA THR A 409 8.18 -8.75 -27.99
C THR A 409 8.51 -10.15 -27.48
N ILE A 410 7.82 -10.62 -26.43
CA ILE A 410 8.05 -11.94 -25.87
C ILE A 410 7.42 -13.00 -26.80
N PRO A 411 8.15 -14.07 -27.18
CA PRO A 411 7.61 -15.18 -27.96
C PRO A 411 6.31 -15.74 -27.40
N LYS A 412 5.46 -16.28 -28.27
CA LYS A 412 4.18 -16.89 -27.86
C LYS A 412 4.33 -18.34 -27.41
N ASP A 413 5.46 -18.97 -27.68
CA ASP A 413 5.77 -20.33 -27.25
C ASP A 413 6.75 -20.30 -26.07
N TYR A 414 6.33 -20.86 -24.93
CA TYR A 414 7.15 -20.92 -23.72
C TYR A 414 8.36 -21.85 -23.88
N LYS A 415 8.30 -22.84 -24.78
CA LYS A 415 9.44 -23.73 -25.08
C LYS A 415 10.57 -22.98 -25.79
N GLU A 416 10.21 -22.06 -26.68
CA GLU A 416 11.18 -21.16 -27.33
C GLU A 416 11.87 -20.28 -26.28
N ILE A 417 11.09 -19.70 -25.36
CA ILE A 417 11.62 -18.84 -24.29
C ILE A 417 12.63 -19.59 -23.41
N LEU A 418 12.31 -20.82 -22.96
CA LEU A 418 13.21 -21.65 -22.15
C LEU A 418 14.48 -22.07 -22.92
N LYS A 419 14.41 -22.23 -24.24
CA LYS A 419 15.55 -22.65 -25.07
C LYS A 419 16.53 -21.53 -25.34
N THR A 420 16.06 -20.30 -25.53
CA THR A 420 16.88 -19.17 -26.00
C THR A 420 17.41 -18.28 -24.88
N ASN A 421 16.98 -18.49 -23.63
CA ASN A 421 17.32 -17.64 -22.50
C ASN A 421 17.91 -18.46 -21.35
N PRO A 422 18.76 -17.87 -20.49
CA PRO A 422 19.05 -18.42 -19.17
C PRO A 422 17.77 -18.69 -18.38
N TYR A 423 17.79 -19.71 -17.52
CA TYR A 423 16.59 -20.23 -16.86
C TYR A 423 15.81 -19.13 -16.10
N GLU A 424 16.47 -18.34 -15.28
CA GLU A 424 15.83 -17.27 -14.49
C GLU A 424 15.24 -16.20 -15.41
N LYS A 425 15.91 -15.87 -16.53
CA LYS A 425 15.37 -14.95 -17.52
C LYS A 425 14.13 -15.51 -18.20
N ALA A 426 14.15 -16.80 -18.54
CA ALA A 426 12.99 -17.48 -19.11
C ALA A 426 11.79 -17.43 -18.15
N LEU A 427 12.00 -17.63 -16.84
CA LEU A 427 10.94 -17.53 -15.84
C LEU A 427 10.27 -16.15 -15.81
N VAL A 428 11.06 -15.07 -15.79
CA VAL A 428 10.52 -13.69 -15.81
C VAL A 428 9.66 -13.47 -17.04
N LEU A 429 10.13 -13.89 -18.22
CA LEU A 429 9.41 -13.73 -19.48
C LEU A 429 8.14 -14.58 -19.52
N ILE A 430 8.21 -15.82 -19.03
CA ILE A 430 7.06 -16.73 -18.93
C ILE A 430 6.00 -16.16 -17.98
N ALA A 431 6.41 -15.71 -16.80
CA ALA A 431 5.53 -15.10 -15.82
C ALA A 431 4.80 -13.88 -16.40
N ALA A 432 5.54 -12.95 -17.01
CA ALA A 432 4.96 -11.76 -17.61
C ALA A 432 4.00 -12.08 -18.78
N LYS A 433 4.31 -13.11 -19.59
CA LYS A 433 3.56 -13.44 -20.82
C LYS A 433 2.34 -14.32 -20.60
N PHE A 434 2.45 -15.31 -19.72
CA PHE A 434 1.45 -16.37 -19.53
C PHE A 434 0.82 -16.38 -18.14
N GLY A 435 1.43 -15.69 -17.17
CA GLY A 435 0.94 -15.61 -15.80
C GLY A 435 -0.19 -14.59 -15.63
N GLU A 436 -1.04 -14.86 -14.66
CA GLU A 436 -2.08 -13.94 -14.19
C GLU A 436 -1.54 -13.14 -13.01
N GLY A 437 -1.58 -11.82 -13.09
CA GLY A 437 -1.04 -10.97 -12.04
C GLY A 437 -0.33 -9.75 -12.61
N GLY A 438 0.57 -9.19 -11.82
CA GLY A 438 1.23 -7.94 -12.13
C GLY A 438 1.99 -7.42 -10.92
N TYR A 439 2.12 -6.10 -10.83
CA TYR A 439 2.71 -5.47 -9.67
C TYR A 439 1.77 -5.60 -8.45
N ASP A 440 2.26 -6.21 -7.38
CA ASP A 440 1.54 -6.28 -6.11
C ASP A 440 2.09 -5.21 -5.15
N GLU A 441 1.26 -4.20 -4.89
CA GLU A 441 1.60 -3.04 -4.06
C GLU A 441 1.91 -3.42 -2.60
N THR A 442 1.38 -4.54 -2.11
CA THR A 442 1.54 -4.98 -0.71
C THR A 442 2.95 -5.50 -0.46
N ILE A 443 3.49 -6.25 -1.43
CA ILE A 443 4.84 -6.84 -1.33
C ILE A 443 5.90 -6.03 -2.10
N GLY A 444 5.48 -5.08 -2.95
CA GLY A 444 6.37 -4.23 -3.74
C GLY A 444 7.13 -4.96 -4.86
N GLU A 445 6.69 -6.17 -5.22
CA GLU A 445 7.27 -7.02 -6.25
C GLU A 445 6.23 -7.34 -7.34
N MET A 446 6.70 -7.77 -8.52
CA MET A 446 5.83 -8.37 -9.52
C MET A 446 5.47 -9.77 -9.05
N GLN A 447 4.19 -10.09 -8.93
CA GLN A 447 3.69 -11.41 -8.58
C GLN A 447 2.77 -11.93 -9.69
N TYR A 448 3.12 -13.09 -10.22
CA TYR A 448 2.34 -13.77 -11.25
C TYR A 448 1.96 -15.18 -10.80
N ARG A 449 0.77 -15.59 -11.24
CA ARG A 449 0.12 -16.85 -10.92
C ARG A 449 -0.05 -17.69 -12.17
N LEU A 450 0.36 -18.95 -12.11
CA LEU A 450 0.12 -19.93 -13.16
C LEU A 450 -0.66 -21.09 -12.57
N TYR A 451 -1.92 -21.23 -12.98
CA TYR A 451 -2.77 -22.34 -12.56
C TYR A 451 -2.53 -23.58 -13.42
N THR A 452 -2.44 -24.74 -12.80
CA THR A 452 -2.20 -25.99 -13.52
C THR A 452 -3.34 -26.39 -14.45
N THR A 453 -4.57 -25.99 -14.14
CA THR A 453 -5.76 -26.24 -14.99
C THR A 453 -5.56 -25.82 -16.44
N ASP A 454 -4.92 -24.67 -16.67
CA ASP A 454 -4.76 -24.10 -18.01
C ASP A 454 -3.31 -24.09 -18.49
N ARG A 455 -2.36 -24.35 -17.58
CA ARG A 455 -0.91 -24.17 -17.81
C ARG A 455 -0.07 -25.34 -17.32
N TYR A 456 -0.66 -26.51 -17.06
CA TYR A 456 0.06 -27.70 -16.60
C TYR A 456 1.35 -27.97 -17.40
N TRP A 457 1.27 -28.05 -18.72
CA TRP A 457 2.43 -28.37 -19.58
C TRP A 457 3.52 -27.31 -19.55
N LEU A 458 3.17 -26.06 -19.24
CA LEU A 458 4.13 -24.98 -19.05
C LEU A 458 4.81 -25.11 -17.68
N ILE A 459 4.03 -25.34 -16.61
CA ILE A 459 4.55 -25.55 -15.25
C ILE A 459 5.46 -26.78 -15.20
N TYR A 460 5.04 -27.88 -15.84
CA TYR A 460 5.84 -29.08 -15.99
C TYR A 460 7.18 -28.79 -16.66
N GLU A 461 7.20 -28.04 -17.77
CA GLU A 461 8.45 -27.72 -18.46
C GLU A 461 9.33 -26.75 -17.68
N VAL A 462 8.75 -25.83 -16.91
CA VAL A 462 9.47 -24.99 -15.93
C VAL A 462 10.20 -25.87 -14.92
N VAL A 463 9.49 -26.78 -14.22
CA VAL A 463 10.10 -27.71 -13.26
C VAL A 463 11.15 -28.58 -13.94
N ARG A 464 10.81 -29.21 -15.06
CA ARG A 464 11.66 -30.17 -15.79
C ARG A 464 12.91 -29.55 -16.41
N SER A 465 12.94 -28.24 -16.60
CA SER A 465 14.08 -27.51 -17.19
C SER A 465 14.97 -26.86 -16.13
N HIS A 466 14.61 -27.01 -14.84
CA HIS A 466 15.38 -26.47 -13.74
C HIS A 466 16.77 -27.14 -13.65
N PRO A 467 17.87 -26.39 -13.39
CA PRO A 467 19.22 -26.95 -13.25
C PRO A 467 19.36 -28.06 -12.20
N ASN A 468 18.55 -28.01 -11.13
CA ASN A 468 18.52 -29.01 -10.06
C ASN A 468 17.72 -30.28 -10.40
N ILE A 469 17.20 -30.43 -11.62
CA ILE A 469 16.48 -31.62 -12.09
C ILE A 469 17.33 -32.39 -13.11
N LYS A 470 17.54 -33.68 -12.85
CA LYS A 470 18.16 -34.62 -13.79
C LYS A 470 17.08 -35.37 -14.57
N ARG A 471 17.31 -35.54 -15.87
CA ARG A 471 16.41 -36.25 -16.78
C ARG A 471 17.01 -37.62 -17.13
N ASP A 472 16.37 -38.68 -16.67
CA ASP A 472 16.77 -40.05 -17.02
C ASP A 472 15.97 -40.56 -18.22
N LYS A 473 14.69 -40.14 -18.34
CA LYS A 473 13.80 -40.37 -19.48
C LYS A 473 12.98 -39.10 -19.75
N GLU A 474 12.19 -39.12 -20.83
CA GLU A 474 11.34 -37.98 -21.21
C GLU A 474 10.34 -37.59 -20.10
N SER A 475 9.77 -38.58 -19.42
CA SER A 475 8.72 -38.43 -18.41
C SER A 475 9.14 -38.90 -17.01
N SER A 476 10.43 -39.06 -16.73
CA SER A 476 10.93 -39.40 -15.39
C SER A 476 12.39 -39.04 -15.19
N GLY A 477 12.80 -38.87 -13.94
CA GLY A 477 14.20 -38.64 -13.60
C GLY A 477 14.44 -38.51 -12.10
N SER A 478 15.53 -37.84 -11.75
CA SER A 478 16.01 -37.65 -10.38
C SER A 478 16.33 -36.19 -10.10
N PHE A 479 16.64 -35.87 -8.85
CA PHE A 479 17.05 -34.53 -8.43
C PHE A 479 18.58 -34.46 -8.28
N VAL A 480 19.17 -33.28 -8.43
CA VAL A 480 20.61 -33.09 -8.23
C VAL A 480 20.98 -33.32 -6.77
N THR A 481 20.20 -32.76 -5.85
CA THR A 481 20.29 -33.01 -4.40
C THR A 481 19.43 -34.20 -4.04
N ASN A 482 19.99 -35.14 -3.29
CA ASN A 482 19.37 -36.43 -2.97
C ASN A 482 18.87 -36.53 -1.52
N HIS A 483 18.82 -35.43 -0.77
CA HIS A 483 18.36 -35.40 0.63
C HIS A 483 17.68 -34.07 0.95
N GLY A 484 16.67 -34.09 1.84
CA GLY A 484 16.09 -32.88 2.41
C GLY A 484 15.07 -33.15 3.52
N SER A 485 14.69 -32.10 4.25
CA SER A 485 13.57 -32.08 5.21
C SER A 485 12.33 -31.34 4.70
N ALA A 486 11.14 -31.73 5.17
CA ALA A 486 9.86 -31.03 5.00
C ALA A 486 9.50 -30.20 6.26
N GLU A 487 8.47 -29.36 6.19
CA GLU A 487 8.04 -28.50 7.32
C GLU A 487 7.56 -29.31 8.54
N ASP A 488 7.01 -30.51 8.32
CA ASP A 488 6.54 -31.41 9.37
C ASP A 488 7.68 -32.15 10.10
N GLY A 489 8.94 -31.87 9.73
CA GLY A 489 10.12 -32.51 10.30
C GLY A 489 10.40 -33.91 9.73
N SER A 490 9.70 -34.34 8.68
CA SER A 490 10.06 -35.56 7.94
C SER A 490 11.27 -35.31 7.03
N CYS A 491 12.12 -36.33 6.86
CA CYS A 491 13.27 -36.29 5.95
C CYS A 491 13.22 -37.45 4.97
N TYR A 492 13.54 -37.14 3.72
CA TYR A 492 13.60 -38.10 2.64
C TYR A 492 14.92 -38.00 1.89
N GLU A 493 15.33 -39.12 1.30
CA GLU A 493 16.46 -39.23 0.40
C GLU A 493 16.08 -39.90 -0.92
N ASP A 494 17.02 -39.89 -1.89
CA ASP A 494 16.87 -40.53 -3.20
C ASP A 494 15.61 -40.08 -3.97
N PHE A 495 15.44 -38.76 -4.08
CA PHE A 495 14.28 -38.17 -4.76
C PHE A 495 14.24 -38.51 -6.24
N GLN A 496 13.06 -38.94 -6.70
CA GLN A 496 12.75 -39.21 -8.10
C GLN A 496 11.44 -38.54 -8.50
N TRP A 497 11.31 -38.19 -9.77
CA TRP A 497 10.09 -37.61 -10.33
C TRP A 497 9.60 -38.44 -11.52
N ARG A 498 8.29 -38.45 -11.73
CA ARG A 498 7.67 -39.02 -12.93
C ARG A 498 6.41 -38.26 -13.33
N GLN A 499 6.10 -38.30 -14.63
CA GLN A 499 4.98 -37.58 -15.22
C GLN A 499 4.10 -38.51 -16.07
N PRO A 500 3.17 -39.28 -15.47
CA PRO A 500 2.12 -39.94 -16.24
C PRO A 500 1.00 -38.94 -16.61
N LYS A 501 0.55 -38.92 -17.87
CA LYS A 501 -0.80 -38.44 -18.26
C LYS A 501 -1.31 -37.16 -17.56
N GLY A 502 -0.53 -36.08 -17.51
CA GLY A 502 -1.01 -34.81 -16.96
C GLY A 502 -0.90 -34.69 -15.42
N GLU A 503 -0.15 -35.60 -14.79
CA GLU A 503 0.09 -35.63 -13.35
C GLU A 503 1.60 -35.65 -13.08
N PHE A 504 2.09 -34.87 -12.12
CA PHE A 504 3.50 -34.84 -11.74
C PHE A 504 3.68 -35.38 -10.32
N TYR A 505 4.41 -36.48 -10.22
CA TYR A 505 4.67 -37.17 -8.95
C TYR A 505 6.11 -36.97 -8.51
N VAL A 506 6.30 -36.81 -7.21
CA VAL A 506 7.61 -36.90 -6.54
C VAL A 506 7.60 -38.08 -5.60
N SER A 507 8.71 -38.81 -5.57
CA SER A 507 8.90 -39.93 -4.66
C SER A 507 10.24 -39.83 -3.95
N GLY A 508 10.31 -40.35 -2.72
CA GLY A 508 11.50 -40.35 -1.90
C GLY A 508 11.48 -41.51 -0.89
N ILE A 509 12.65 -41.85 -0.37
CA ILE A 509 12.83 -42.88 0.67
C ILE A 509 12.93 -42.16 2.01
N TYR A 510 12.07 -42.50 2.97
CA TYR A 510 12.13 -41.90 4.29
C TYR A 510 13.44 -42.27 5.00
N SER A 511 14.22 -41.27 5.40
CA SER A 511 15.56 -41.46 6.00
C SER A 511 15.65 -41.07 7.47
N GLY A 512 14.64 -40.36 8.00
CA GLY A 512 14.68 -39.74 9.33
C GLY A 512 15.70 -38.59 9.41
N CYS A 513 15.37 -37.49 10.10
CA CYS A 513 16.24 -36.30 10.13
C CYS A 513 17.47 -36.43 11.05
N GLN A 514 17.53 -37.47 11.89
CA GLN A 514 18.65 -37.74 12.81
C GLN A 514 19.34 -39.10 12.56
N GLY A 515 19.19 -39.68 11.36
CA GLY A 515 19.83 -40.94 11.01
C GLY A 515 19.27 -42.17 11.75
N GLU A 516 18.08 -42.06 12.34
CA GLU A 516 17.32 -43.20 12.86
C GLU A 516 16.75 -43.99 11.69
N GLY A 517 17.56 -44.92 11.17
CA GLY A 517 17.20 -45.77 10.05
C GLY A 517 15.93 -46.58 10.31
N GLY A 518 14.90 -46.32 9.51
CA GLY A 518 13.72 -47.16 9.40
C GLY A 518 13.99 -48.37 8.52
N SER A 519 13.54 -49.54 8.97
CA SER A 519 13.66 -50.82 8.28
C SER A 519 12.86 -50.85 6.96
N GLY A 520 13.57 -50.97 5.83
CA GLY A 520 13.04 -51.30 4.49
C GLY A 520 12.90 -50.09 3.54
N PRO A 521 13.23 -50.23 2.24
CA PRO A 521 13.17 -49.15 1.25
C PRO A 521 11.73 -48.94 0.76
N ASN A 522 10.81 -48.54 1.64
CA ASN A 522 9.48 -48.14 1.21
C ASN A 522 9.56 -46.71 0.68
N ARG A 523 9.61 -46.61 -0.65
CA ARG A 523 9.54 -45.34 -1.37
C ARG A 523 8.13 -44.79 -1.27
N SER A 524 7.98 -43.65 -0.60
CA SER A 524 6.75 -42.89 -0.58
C SER A 524 6.65 -42.07 -1.88
N GLU A 525 5.44 -41.91 -2.40
CA GLU A 525 5.18 -41.15 -3.62
C GLU A 525 3.96 -40.26 -3.41
N GLU A 526 4.03 -39.04 -3.93
CA GLU A 526 2.99 -38.03 -3.80
C GLU A 526 2.73 -37.32 -5.13
N LEU A 527 1.46 -37.03 -5.41
CA LEU A 527 1.04 -36.19 -6.52
C LEU A 527 1.26 -34.73 -6.14
N CYS A 528 2.16 -34.03 -6.84
CA CYS A 528 2.51 -32.66 -6.50
C CYS A 528 1.75 -31.62 -7.31
N PHE A 529 1.39 -31.95 -8.55
CA PHE A 529 0.44 -31.16 -9.31
C PHE A 529 -0.15 -31.94 -10.48
N SER A 530 -1.37 -31.60 -10.89
CA SER A 530 -2.02 -32.18 -12.07
C SER A 530 -2.83 -31.16 -12.86
N GLU A 531 -3.26 -31.55 -14.07
CA GLU A 531 -4.20 -30.77 -14.89
C GLU A 531 -5.56 -30.53 -14.21
N SER A 532 -5.93 -31.35 -13.22
CA SER A 532 -7.27 -31.33 -12.61
C SER A 532 -7.32 -30.77 -11.18
N SER A 533 -6.17 -30.52 -10.55
CA SER A 533 -6.08 -30.16 -9.13
C SER A 533 -6.22 -28.67 -8.84
N GLY A 534 -6.02 -27.79 -9.83
CA GLY A 534 -6.07 -26.34 -9.63
C GLY A 534 -4.89 -25.77 -8.83
N ASP A 535 -3.77 -26.51 -8.74
CA ASP A 535 -2.58 -26.04 -8.04
C ASP A 535 -1.99 -24.81 -8.73
N LEU A 536 -1.23 -24.04 -7.97
CA LEU A 536 -0.73 -22.73 -8.37
C LEU A 536 0.79 -22.67 -8.26
N LEU A 537 1.45 -22.26 -9.35
CA LEU A 537 2.83 -21.78 -9.31
C LEU A 537 2.84 -20.25 -9.22
N LEU A 538 3.37 -19.74 -8.11
CA LEU A 538 3.67 -18.33 -7.89
C LEU A 538 5.09 -18.03 -8.38
N ILE A 539 5.22 -16.97 -9.19
CA ILE A 539 6.50 -16.44 -9.67
C ILE A 539 6.60 -14.98 -9.22
N THR A 540 7.60 -14.67 -8.41
CA THR A 540 7.79 -13.33 -7.83
C THR A 540 9.17 -12.77 -8.15
N PHE A 541 9.25 -11.51 -8.60
CA PHE A 541 10.51 -10.84 -8.90
C PHE A 541 10.38 -9.32 -8.82
N SER A 542 11.51 -8.60 -8.72
CA SER A 542 11.47 -7.14 -8.72
C SER A 542 11.20 -6.60 -10.12
N ALA A 543 10.49 -5.47 -10.23
CA ALA A 543 10.23 -4.77 -11.50
C ALA A 543 11.47 -4.63 -12.42
N LYS A 544 12.63 -4.32 -11.83
CA LYS A 544 13.91 -4.15 -12.57
C LYS A 544 14.38 -5.44 -13.26
N ASP A 545 13.96 -6.60 -12.76
CA ASP A 545 14.38 -7.91 -13.27
C ASP A 545 13.73 -8.23 -14.63
N LEU A 546 12.68 -7.51 -15.03
CA LEU A 546 12.08 -7.60 -16.38
C LEU A 546 13.13 -7.38 -17.49
N ARG A 547 14.12 -6.51 -17.29
CA ARG A 547 15.20 -6.21 -18.24
C ARG A 547 16.58 -6.72 -17.83
N SER A 548 16.73 -7.27 -16.63
CA SER A 548 18.02 -7.83 -16.20
C SER A 548 18.43 -9.01 -17.09
N ASP A 549 19.73 -9.10 -17.40
CA ASP A 549 20.33 -10.28 -18.05
C ASP A 549 20.46 -11.45 -17.06
N LYS A 550 20.49 -11.14 -15.75
CA LYS A 550 20.58 -12.10 -14.65
C LYS A 550 19.53 -11.73 -13.59
N PRO A 551 18.24 -11.95 -13.87
CA PRO A 551 17.18 -11.58 -12.95
C PRO A 551 17.21 -12.45 -11.69
N LYS A 552 16.77 -11.88 -10.56
CA LYS A 552 16.48 -12.65 -9.35
C LYS A 552 15.00 -13.00 -9.32
N VAL A 553 14.70 -14.29 -9.26
CA VAL A 553 13.33 -14.80 -9.31
C VAL A 553 13.10 -15.73 -8.13
N ASP A 554 11.95 -15.60 -7.50
CA ASP A 554 11.45 -16.53 -6.49
C ASP A 554 10.29 -17.34 -7.09
N LEU A 555 10.30 -18.65 -6.85
CA LEU A 555 9.28 -19.58 -7.31
C LEU A 555 8.67 -20.29 -6.10
N LEU A 556 7.35 -20.44 -6.09
CA LEU A 556 6.64 -21.17 -5.06
C LEU A 556 5.46 -21.93 -5.69
N LEU A 557 5.53 -23.26 -5.66
CA LEU A 557 4.39 -24.12 -5.96
C LEU A 557 3.56 -24.29 -4.68
N GLU A 558 2.32 -23.82 -4.69
CA GLU A 558 1.41 -24.02 -3.57
C GLU A 558 0.98 -25.49 -3.53
N ASN A 559 1.65 -26.27 -2.68
CA ASN A 559 1.32 -27.66 -2.40
C ASN A 559 1.31 -27.91 -0.89
N ASN A 560 0.44 -28.84 -0.47
CA ASN A 560 0.27 -29.19 0.95
C ASN A 560 0.97 -30.51 1.32
N GLY A 561 1.63 -31.14 0.35
CA GLY A 561 2.25 -32.46 0.49
C GLY A 561 3.69 -32.40 0.97
N SER A 562 4.07 -33.23 1.96
CA SER A 562 5.42 -33.21 2.52
C SER A 562 6.50 -33.61 1.49
N LEU A 563 6.21 -34.54 0.58
CA LEU A 563 7.12 -34.88 -0.53
C LEU A 563 7.14 -33.80 -1.61
N CYS A 564 6.06 -33.04 -1.76
CA CYS A 564 5.95 -32.01 -2.78
C CYS A 564 6.58 -30.67 -2.35
N GLN A 565 6.68 -30.41 -1.05
CA GLN A 565 7.43 -29.28 -0.49
C GLN A 565 8.91 -29.30 -0.91
N TYR A 566 9.47 -30.47 -1.23
CA TYR A 566 10.84 -30.60 -1.74
C TYR A 566 11.06 -29.93 -3.09
N ILE A 567 10.03 -29.81 -3.92
CA ILE A 567 10.14 -29.02 -5.15
C ILE A 567 10.46 -27.56 -4.78
N ASN A 568 9.79 -27.00 -3.78
CA ASN A 568 10.03 -25.62 -3.34
C ASN A 568 11.39 -25.45 -2.66
N ARG A 569 11.84 -26.44 -1.88
CA ARG A 569 13.09 -26.40 -1.11
C ARG A 569 14.32 -26.71 -1.96
N LEU A 570 14.32 -27.81 -2.71
CA LEU A 570 15.49 -28.34 -3.43
C LEU A 570 15.59 -27.87 -4.87
N VAL A 571 14.44 -27.65 -5.53
CA VAL A 571 14.42 -27.17 -6.92
C VAL A 571 14.42 -25.65 -6.90
N PHE A 572 13.35 -25.05 -6.40
CA PHE A 572 13.15 -23.60 -6.51
C PHE A 572 13.93 -22.75 -5.52
N ASP A 573 14.39 -23.34 -4.42
CA ASP A 573 15.11 -22.62 -3.36
C ASP A 573 14.32 -21.36 -2.90
N SER A 574 13.02 -21.57 -2.66
CA SER A 574 12.02 -20.53 -2.43
C SER A 574 12.32 -19.73 -1.16
N LYS A 575 12.17 -18.39 -1.23
CA LYS A 575 12.36 -17.46 -0.11
C LYS A 575 11.57 -17.88 1.14
N ARG A 576 10.37 -18.46 0.98
CA ARG A 576 9.54 -18.93 2.09
C ARG A 576 10.25 -19.96 2.97
N PHE A 577 11.10 -20.80 2.37
CA PHE A 577 11.75 -21.93 3.04
C PHE A 577 13.22 -21.66 3.40
N LYS A 578 13.78 -20.52 2.98
CA LYS A 578 15.16 -20.09 3.32
C LYS A 578 15.38 -19.71 4.78
N GLY A 579 14.31 -19.56 5.57
CA GLY A 579 14.39 -19.24 7.00
C GLY A 579 14.74 -20.42 7.92
N GLU A 580 14.75 -21.66 7.41
CA GLU A 580 14.94 -22.88 8.22
C GLU A 580 16.26 -23.62 7.93
N SER A 581 17.03 -23.21 6.92
CA SER A 581 18.25 -23.91 6.47
C SER A 581 19.56 -23.25 6.90
N SER A 582 19.56 -22.36 7.92
CA SER A 582 20.79 -21.87 8.55
C SER A 582 21.21 -22.72 9.76
N GLY A 583 21.03 -24.03 9.64
CA GLY A 583 21.50 -25.04 10.58
C GLY A 583 22.32 -26.10 9.86
N GLU A 584 23.43 -25.68 9.24
CA GLU A 584 24.62 -26.52 9.06
C GLU A 584 25.70 -26.05 10.04
#